data_AF-A0A7R9WCL7-F1
#
_entry.id   AF-A0A7R9WCL7-F1
#
_cell.length_a   1.000
_cell.length_b   1.000
_cell.length_c   1.000
_cell.angle_alpha   90.00
_cell.angle_beta   90.00
_cell.angle_gamma   90.00
#
_symmetry.space_group_name_H-M   'P 1'
#
loop_
_entity.id
_entity.type
_entity.pdbx_description
1 polymer ?
#
loop_
_entity_poly.entity_id
_entity_poly.type
_entity_poly.pdbx_seq_one_letter_code
_entity_poly.pdbx_strand_id
1 'polypeptide(L)'
;MCDGDGTTTMTRTMDDAMAMCAEARAALGGAGDVERAIALAARALEALVRLSDGGNDGVDDVTLARAHAVYGESLFAGARAANAVFGDKATEDARAKGTRLEDADEEECESEREGDDGAGDANGADGADGEDEEEEDEDETDMELAWKMLENARVMFEEDGSAPLELADVLENLGELNTEQSQFEAALTDYNAALVLLETHLDATDRRLASALYSISMAHQLLDANDAALAANTRALEICEARIAECKAGTACVSKGASQNAGEQMSPEATMRELEQIMGVAADLKERQEELKELVGADNSTREALKQAFMAIGGGANAGPTSSAAAEESAGFAAPRLTSSLPVQAAPVRVQAAPVR
;
A
#
# COMPACT_ATOMS: atom_id res chain seq x y z
N MET A 1 32.03 14.11 41.10
CA MET A 1 32.77 13.49 39.97
C MET A 1 32.18 12.11 39.68
N CYS A 2 30.85 12.01 39.58
CA CYS A 2 30.13 10.75 39.30
C CYS A 2 29.14 10.89 38.15
N ASP A 3 29.30 11.90 37.29
CA ASP A 3 28.34 12.22 36.22
C ASP A 3 28.79 11.68 34.85
N GLY A 4 29.86 10.88 34.77
CA GLY A 4 30.44 10.41 33.50
C GLY A 4 29.96 9.03 33.01
N ASP A 5 29.44 8.19 33.91
CA ASP A 5 29.10 6.78 33.60
C ASP A 5 27.66 6.63 33.05
N GLY A 6 26.74 7.47 33.53
CA GLY A 6 25.34 7.47 33.09
C GLY A 6 25.16 7.95 31.65
N THR A 7 25.76 9.08 31.28
CA THR A 7 25.66 9.64 29.92
C THR A 7 26.26 8.70 28.87
N THR A 8 27.42 8.09 29.16
CA THR A 8 28.08 7.14 28.24
C THR A 8 27.22 5.88 28.00
N THR A 9 26.53 5.40 29.03
CA THR A 9 25.64 4.24 28.94
C THR A 9 24.35 4.55 28.15
N MET A 10 23.79 5.74 28.35
CA MET A 10 22.61 6.23 27.62
C MET A 10 22.88 6.40 26.14
N THR A 11 23.97 7.08 25.75
CA THR A 11 24.34 7.26 24.34
C THR A 11 24.54 5.92 23.64
N ARG A 12 25.22 4.97 24.31
CA ARG A 12 25.39 3.62 23.77
C ARG A 12 24.07 2.89 23.57
N THR A 13 23.13 3.03 24.50
CA THR A 13 21.80 2.38 24.38
C THR A 13 20.99 2.98 23.23
N MET A 14 21.09 4.29 23.02
CA MET A 14 20.47 4.96 21.87
C MET A 14 21.10 4.51 20.54
N ASP A 15 22.43 4.46 20.47
CA ASP A 15 23.15 3.96 19.28
C ASP A 15 22.79 2.49 18.97
N ASP A 16 22.73 1.64 20.00
CA ASP A 16 22.32 0.25 19.86
C ASP A 16 20.86 0.15 19.34
N ALA A 17 19.93 0.98 19.85
CA ALA A 17 18.55 1.00 19.37
C ALA A 17 18.42 1.50 17.92
N MET A 18 19.19 2.53 17.52
CA MET A 18 19.24 3.00 16.13
C MET A 18 19.83 1.95 15.19
N ALA A 19 20.85 1.21 15.63
CA ALA A 19 21.40 0.08 14.88
C ALA A 19 20.34 -1.03 14.69
N MET A 20 19.55 -1.33 15.72
CA MET A 20 18.43 -2.27 15.62
C MET A 20 17.37 -1.81 14.63
N CYS A 21 17.05 -0.51 14.56
CA CYS A 21 16.15 0.04 13.55
C CYS A 21 16.70 -0.15 12.13
N ALA A 22 18.00 0.08 11.93
CA ALA A 22 18.65 -0.13 10.64
C ALA A 22 18.68 -1.61 10.24
N GLU A 23 18.96 -2.51 11.19
CA GLU A 23 18.89 -3.95 10.97
C GLU A 23 17.46 -4.43 10.66
N ALA A 24 16.45 -3.88 11.32
CA ALA A 24 15.04 -4.18 11.05
C ALA A 24 14.66 -3.80 9.62
N ARG A 25 14.99 -2.58 9.17
CA ARG A 25 14.77 -2.17 7.77
C ARG A 25 15.51 -3.05 6.77
N ALA A 26 16.75 -3.43 7.08
CA ALA A 26 17.50 -4.35 6.22
C ALA A 26 16.83 -5.74 6.15
N ALA A 27 16.25 -6.20 7.26
CA ALA A 27 15.51 -7.46 7.32
C ALA A 27 14.18 -7.42 6.57
N LEU A 28 13.61 -6.25 6.27
CA LEU A 28 12.44 -6.11 5.40
C LEU A 28 12.76 -6.21 3.90
N GLY A 29 14.03 -6.12 3.50
CA GLY A 29 14.44 -6.20 2.10
C GLY A 29 14.64 -7.63 1.58
N GLY A 30 14.00 -7.99 0.46
CA GLY A 30 14.25 -9.25 -0.27
C GLY A 30 13.50 -10.46 0.30
N ALA A 31 14.18 -11.61 0.45
CA ALA A 31 13.66 -12.80 1.14
C ALA A 31 13.72 -12.64 2.68
N GLY A 32 13.37 -11.44 3.13
CA GLY A 32 13.57 -10.94 4.48
C GLY A 32 12.84 -11.72 5.56
N ASP A 33 13.41 -11.75 6.76
CA ASP A 33 12.81 -12.37 7.94
C ASP A 33 11.96 -11.31 8.67
N VAL A 34 10.66 -11.31 8.35
CA VAL A 34 9.70 -10.32 8.86
C VAL A 34 9.54 -10.44 10.37
N GLU A 35 9.55 -11.65 10.93
CA GLU A 35 9.50 -11.87 12.38
C GLU A 35 10.70 -11.23 13.07
N ARG A 36 11.91 -11.42 12.51
CA ARG A 36 13.12 -10.76 13.00
C ARG A 36 13.02 -9.24 12.89
N ALA A 37 12.47 -8.70 11.80
CA ALA A 37 12.29 -7.26 11.64
C ALA A 37 11.38 -6.69 12.74
N ILE A 38 10.23 -7.32 12.98
CA ILE A 38 9.28 -6.95 14.04
C ILE A 38 9.97 -6.99 15.41
N ALA A 39 10.69 -8.07 15.73
CA ALA A 39 11.35 -8.24 17.02
C ALA A 39 12.46 -7.20 17.27
N LEU A 40 13.24 -6.87 16.24
CA LEU A 40 14.28 -5.83 16.32
C LEU A 40 13.66 -4.44 16.48
N ALA A 41 12.64 -4.12 15.69
CA ALA A 41 11.96 -2.83 15.72
C ALA A 41 11.25 -2.59 17.07
N ALA A 42 10.54 -3.58 17.59
CA ALA A 42 9.86 -3.50 18.88
C ALA A 42 10.85 -3.21 20.03
N ARG A 43 11.96 -3.95 20.08
CA ARG A 43 13.01 -3.76 21.09
C ARG A 43 13.68 -2.39 20.98
N ALA A 44 13.89 -1.91 19.76
CA ALA A 44 14.45 -0.59 19.52
C ALA A 44 13.51 0.52 20.04
N LEU A 45 12.24 0.45 19.68
CA LEU A 45 11.23 1.40 20.13
C LEU A 45 11.08 1.40 21.66
N GLU A 46 11.00 0.21 22.28
CA GLU A 46 10.89 0.08 23.73
C GLU A 46 12.09 0.71 24.46
N ALA A 47 13.31 0.53 23.93
CA ALA A 47 14.51 1.16 24.48
C ALA A 47 14.47 2.68 24.36
N LEU A 48 14.05 3.22 23.22
CA LEU A 48 13.99 4.66 22.97
C LEU A 48 12.88 5.34 23.78
N VAL A 49 11.71 4.72 23.93
CA VAL A 49 10.62 5.22 24.80
C VAL A 49 11.09 5.28 26.26
N ARG A 50 11.74 4.22 26.76
CA ARG A 50 12.30 4.21 28.12
C ARG A 50 13.33 5.31 28.35
N LEU A 51 14.15 5.60 27.34
CA LEU A 51 15.12 6.69 27.41
C LEU A 51 14.43 8.06 27.40
N SER A 52 13.35 8.22 26.62
CA SER A 52 12.55 9.45 26.57
C SER A 52 11.88 9.77 27.93
N ASP A 53 11.26 8.76 28.57
CA ASP A 53 10.59 8.91 29.87
C ASP A 53 11.56 9.19 31.04
N GLY A 54 12.85 8.91 30.86
CA GLY A 54 13.90 8.97 31.89
C GLY A 54 14.36 10.38 32.30
N GLY A 55 13.93 11.43 31.59
CA GLY A 55 14.03 12.82 32.04
C GLY A 55 15.45 13.42 32.20
N ASN A 56 16.31 13.36 31.17
CA ASN A 56 17.32 14.39 30.85
C ASN A 56 17.93 14.16 29.45
N ASP A 57 18.14 15.22 28.66
CA ASP A 57 18.71 15.23 27.29
C ASP A 57 18.17 14.10 26.38
N GLY A 58 16.84 14.03 26.31
CA GLY A 58 16.08 12.92 25.74
C GLY A 58 16.35 12.62 24.27
N VAL A 59 15.93 11.41 23.87
CA VAL A 59 15.80 11.00 22.47
C VAL A 59 15.02 12.10 21.74
N ASP A 60 15.60 12.67 20.69
CA ASP A 60 14.91 13.69 19.90
C ASP A 60 13.67 13.10 19.21
N ASP A 61 12.68 13.96 18.97
CA ASP A 61 11.40 13.54 18.41
C ASP A 61 11.56 12.84 17.06
N VAL A 62 12.52 13.26 16.23
CA VAL A 62 12.83 12.63 14.94
C VAL A 62 13.34 11.19 15.12
N THR A 63 14.23 10.95 16.07
CA THR A 63 14.76 9.62 16.37
C THR A 63 13.65 8.70 16.90
N LEU A 64 12.78 9.20 17.78
CA LEU A 64 11.66 8.43 18.29
C LEU A 64 10.57 8.21 17.22
N ALA A 65 10.34 9.18 16.32
CA ALA A 65 9.45 9.05 15.16
C ALA A 65 9.97 7.98 14.19
N ARG A 66 11.28 7.95 13.91
CA ARG A 66 11.90 6.89 13.09
C ARG A 66 11.68 5.51 13.68
N ALA A 67 11.77 5.35 15.00
CA ALA A 67 11.55 4.06 15.65
C ALA A 67 10.09 3.59 15.53
N HIS A 68 9.13 4.52 15.72
CA HIS A 68 7.71 4.25 15.47
C HIS A 68 7.48 3.85 14.01
N ALA A 69 8.05 4.59 13.06
CA ALA A 69 7.92 4.28 11.63
C ALA A 69 8.45 2.88 11.29
N VAL A 70 9.65 2.52 11.76
CA VAL A 70 10.23 1.19 11.48
C VAL A 70 9.39 0.07 12.09
N TYR A 71 8.85 0.27 13.29
CA TYR A 71 8.00 -0.73 13.92
C TYR A 71 6.67 -0.88 13.18
N GLY A 72 6.03 0.23 12.82
CA GLY A 72 4.83 0.24 12.01
C GLY A 72 5.03 -0.42 10.63
N GLU A 73 6.12 -0.09 9.94
CA GLU A 73 6.51 -0.73 8.67
C GLU A 73 6.69 -2.25 8.83
N SER A 74 7.33 -2.68 9.93
CA SER A 74 7.60 -4.10 10.18
C SER A 74 6.32 -4.89 10.49
N LEU A 75 5.44 -4.33 11.31
CA LEU A 75 4.13 -4.90 11.61
C LEU A 75 3.27 -4.98 10.36
N PHE A 76 3.27 -3.92 9.55
CA PHE A 76 2.50 -3.90 8.31
C PHE A 76 2.97 -4.98 7.32
N ALA A 77 4.28 -5.15 7.17
CA ALA A 77 4.85 -6.24 6.38
C ALA A 77 4.43 -7.62 6.92
N GLY A 78 4.41 -7.79 8.24
CA GLY A 78 3.94 -9.01 8.91
C GLY A 78 2.46 -9.30 8.64
N ALA A 79 1.62 -8.29 8.79
CA ALA A 79 0.19 -8.39 8.53
C ALA A 79 -0.09 -8.78 7.06
N ARG A 80 0.63 -8.18 6.10
CA ARG A 80 0.55 -8.55 4.67
C ARG A 80 1.00 -9.99 4.42
N ALA A 81 2.11 -10.43 5.03
CA ALA A 81 2.61 -11.80 4.90
C ALA A 81 1.59 -12.82 5.45
N ALA A 82 0.99 -12.52 6.61
CA ALA A 82 -0.03 -13.37 7.23
C ALA A 82 -1.35 -13.42 6.45
N ASN A 83 -1.74 -12.32 5.79
CA ASN A 83 -2.98 -12.19 5.03
C ASN A 83 -2.86 -12.59 3.54
N ALA A 84 -1.66 -12.88 3.05
CA ALA A 84 -1.48 -13.41 1.72
C ALA A 84 -2.28 -14.72 1.57
N VAL A 85 -2.84 -15.00 0.39
CA VAL A 85 -3.78 -16.12 0.12
C VAL A 85 -3.20 -17.52 0.46
N PHE A 86 -1.89 -17.62 0.67
CA PHE A 86 -1.16 -18.81 1.15
C PHE A 86 -0.28 -18.51 2.38
N GLY A 87 -0.59 -17.45 3.13
CA GLY A 87 0.15 -17.04 4.32
C GLY A 87 0.21 -18.16 5.35
N ASP A 88 1.15 -18.08 6.30
CA ASP A 88 1.49 -19.17 7.21
C ASP A 88 0.28 -19.77 7.96
N LYS A 89 -0.79 -19.00 8.15
CA LYS A 89 -2.07 -19.50 8.68
C LYS A 89 -2.79 -20.48 7.75
N ALA A 90 -2.77 -20.29 6.44
CA ALA A 90 -3.36 -21.22 5.46
C ALA A 90 -2.55 -22.52 5.34
N THR A 91 -1.22 -22.45 5.44
CA THR A 91 -0.34 -23.62 5.46
C THR A 91 -0.38 -24.34 6.82
N GLU A 92 -0.46 -23.63 7.94
CA GLU A 92 -0.69 -24.21 9.26
C GLU A 92 -2.06 -24.86 9.37
N ASP A 93 -3.13 -24.24 8.87
CA ASP A 93 -4.46 -24.82 8.81
C ASP A 93 -4.50 -26.06 7.91
N ALA A 94 -3.86 -26.02 6.74
CA ALA A 94 -3.77 -27.18 5.84
C ALA A 94 -2.97 -28.32 6.49
N ARG A 95 -1.91 -28.00 7.23
CA ARG A 95 -1.07 -28.97 7.96
C ARG A 95 -1.79 -29.54 9.19
N ALA A 96 -2.57 -28.73 9.89
CA ALA A 96 -3.40 -29.13 11.03
C ALA A 96 -4.61 -29.96 10.59
N LYS A 97 -5.18 -29.67 9.41
CA LYS A 97 -6.29 -30.43 8.79
C LYS A 97 -5.82 -31.64 7.98
N GLY A 98 -4.50 -31.92 7.97
CA GLY A 98 -3.92 -33.10 7.32
C GLY A 98 -4.01 -33.11 5.79
N THR A 99 -4.38 -31.98 5.17
CA THR A 99 -4.37 -31.83 3.72
C THR A 99 -2.97 -31.49 3.27
N ARG A 100 -2.22 -32.50 2.81
CA ARG A 100 -0.94 -32.30 2.13
C ARG A 100 -1.22 -31.57 0.82
N LEU A 101 -0.84 -30.30 0.73
CA LEU A 101 -0.64 -29.65 -0.56
C LEU A 101 0.62 -30.31 -1.15
N GLU A 102 0.41 -31.25 -2.05
CA GLU A 102 1.50 -31.84 -2.83
C GLU A 102 1.95 -30.79 -3.84
N ASP A 103 3.18 -30.29 -3.64
CA ASP A 103 3.89 -29.49 -4.62
C ASP A 103 3.92 -30.26 -5.94
N ALA A 104 3.38 -29.62 -6.98
CA ALA A 104 3.47 -30.11 -8.34
C ALA A 104 4.92 -29.93 -8.84
N ASP A 105 5.61 -31.04 -9.08
CA ASP A 105 6.37 -31.21 -10.33
C ASP A 105 6.67 -32.68 -10.66
N GLU A 106 6.33 -33.01 -11.92
CA GLU A 106 6.85 -34.04 -12.85
C GLU A 106 6.52 -35.55 -12.69
N GLU A 107 5.63 -36.00 -13.59
CA GLU A 107 5.32 -37.31 -14.23
C GLU A 107 6.29 -38.52 -14.06
N GLU A 108 5.76 -39.69 -13.62
CA GLU A 108 5.46 -40.88 -14.45
C GLU A 108 5.09 -42.14 -13.61
N CYS A 109 3.98 -42.79 -14.00
CA CYS A 109 3.63 -44.23 -14.03
C CYS A 109 3.61 -45.16 -12.78
N GLU A 110 2.40 -45.70 -12.56
CA GLU A 110 1.95 -47.05 -12.15
C GLU A 110 2.40 -47.71 -10.82
N SER A 111 1.45 -48.01 -9.94
CA SER A 111 0.78 -49.33 -9.91
C SER A 111 -0.27 -49.44 -8.80
N GLU A 112 -1.20 -50.36 -9.03
CA GLU A 112 -2.41 -50.70 -8.25
C GLU A 112 -2.13 -51.17 -6.81
N ARG A 113 -3.10 -50.94 -5.91
CA ARG A 113 -3.72 -51.98 -5.05
C ARG A 113 -4.91 -51.45 -4.22
N GLU A 114 -5.87 -52.35 -4.08
CA GLU A 114 -7.21 -52.20 -3.50
C GLU A 114 -7.28 -52.28 -1.95
N GLY A 115 -8.48 -51.93 -1.45
CA GLY A 115 -9.08 -52.37 -0.19
C GLY A 115 -8.86 -51.39 0.97
N ASP A 116 -9.78 -51.15 1.89
CA ASP A 116 -11.00 -51.85 2.29
C ASP A 116 -11.69 -50.99 3.38
N ASP A 117 -13.02 -50.96 3.30
CA ASP A 117 -14.09 -50.69 4.26
C ASP A 117 -13.85 -50.18 5.70
N GLY A 118 -14.78 -49.33 6.16
CA GLY A 118 -15.03 -49.20 7.61
C GLY A 118 -15.90 -48.02 8.07
N ALA A 119 -17.18 -48.00 7.72
CA ALA A 119 -18.17 -47.12 8.35
C ALA A 119 -18.45 -47.52 9.81
N GLY A 120 -18.70 -46.53 10.68
CA GLY A 120 -19.15 -46.74 12.07
C GLY A 120 -19.73 -45.47 12.68
N ASP A 121 -21.05 -45.37 12.63
CA ASP A 121 -21.91 -44.26 13.05
C ASP A 121 -22.35 -44.35 14.54
N ALA A 122 -22.51 -43.16 15.13
CA ALA A 122 -23.40 -42.67 16.20
C ALA A 122 -23.47 -43.18 17.66
N ASN A 123 -23.57 -42.13 18.52
CA ASN A 123 -24.29 -41.91 19.80
C ASN A 123 -23.44 -41.95 21.09
N GLY A 124 -23.53 -41.00 22.03
CA GLY A 124 -24.39 -39.83 22.23
C GLY A 124 -24.41 -39.43 23.73
N ALA A 125 -24.80 -38.18 24.02
CA ALA A 125 -25.01 -37.52 25.34
C ALA A 125 -23.72 -37.04 26.06
N ASP A 126 -23.64 -35.87 26.70
CA ASP A 126 -24.67 -35.11 27.42
C ASP A 126 -24.25 -33.62 27.53
N GLY A 127 -25.21 -32.70 27.60
CA GLY A 127 -24.97 -31.26 27.49
C GLY A 127 -24.47 -30.57 28.77
N ALA A 128 -23.95 -29.36 28.56
CA ALA A 128 -24.06 -28.27 29.53
C ALA A 128 -23.96 -26.95 28.77
N ASP A 129 -25.07 -26.23 28.83
CA ASP A 129 -25.28 -24.85 28.47
C ASP A 129 -24.33 -23.96 29.29
N GLY A 130 -23.53 -23.16 28.60
CA GLY A 130 -22.59 -22.21 29.16
C GLY A 130 -22.48 -21.07 28.15
N GLU A 131 -23.46 -20.18 28.17
CA GLU A 131 -23.35 -18.83 27.61
C GLU A 131 -22.29 -18.08 28.44
N ASP A 132 -21.02 -18.42 28.23
CA ASP A 132 -19.95 -17.46 28.47
C ASP A 132 -19.87 -16.62 27.20
N GLU A 133 -20.65 -15.54 27.17
CA GLU A 133 -20.23 -14.34 26.43
C GLU A 133 -18.97 -13.84 27.15
N GLU A 134 -17.85 -14.53 26.94
CA GLU A 134 -16.54 -13.89 27.03
C GLU A 134 -16.63 -12.74 26.04
N GLU A 135 -16.66 -11.51 26.54
CA GLU A 135 -16.24 -10.37 25.72
C GLU A 135 -14.83 -10.77 25.26
N GLU A 136 -14.73 -11.30 24.05
CA GLU A 136 -13.46 -11.38 23.33
C GLU A 136 -13.00 -9.92 23.30
N ASP A 137 -12.12 -9.57 24.26
CA ASP A 137 -11.20 -8.46 24.10
C ASP A 137 -10.50 -8.78 22.78
N GLU A 138 -11.05 -8.30 21.65
CA GLU A 138 -10.44 -8.48 20.33
C GLU A 138 -9.06 -7.85 20.44
N ASP A 139 -8.05 -8.71 20.63
CA ASP A 139 -6.66 -8.30 20.70
C ASP A 139 -6.38 -7.42 19.48
N GLU A 140 -5.80 -6.25 19.71
CA GLU A 140 -5.46 -5.31 18.64
C GLU A 140 -4.69 -6.06 17.54
N THR A 141 -5.19 -6.00 16.31
CA THR A 141 -4.57 -6.72 15.20
C THR A 141 -3.23 -6.10 14.83
N ASP A 142 -2.30 -6.89 14.28
CA ASP A 142 -1.01 -6.37 13.80
C ASP A 142 -1.17 -5.22 12.79
N MET A 143 -2.25 -5.23 12.01
CA MET A 143 -2.59 -4.18 11.05
C MET A 143 -3.03 -2.88 11.72
N GLU A 144 -3.85 -2.97 12.78
CA GLU A 144 -4.27 -1.80 13.57
C GLU A 144 -3.10 -1.21 14.33
N LEU A 145 -2.27 -2.06 14.95
CA LEU A 145 -1.06 -1.62 15.63
C LEU A 145 -0.08 -0.96 14.66
N ALA A 146 0.10 -1.52 13.46
CA ALA A 146 0.92 -0.92 12.40
C ALA A 146 0.43 0.49 12.07
N TRP A 147 -0.88 0.67 11.89
CA TRP A 147 -1.47 1.98 11.64
C TRP A 147 -1.19 2.96 12.77
N LYS A 148 -1.42 2.57 14.04
CA LYS A 148 -1.13 3.43 15.20
C LYS A 148 0.33 3.85 15.27
N MET A 149 1.26 2.93 14.99
CA MET A 149 2.69 3.23 14.99
C MET A 149 3.09 4.19 13.87
N LEU A 150 2.55 4.00 12.66
CA LEU A 150 2.77 4.91 11.53
C LEU A 150 2.13 6.29 11.79
N GLU A 151 0.94 6.34 12.39
CA GLU A 151 0.25 7.57 12.75
C GLU A 151 1.05 8.37 13.81
N ASN A 152 1.56 7.70 14.84
CA ASN A 152 2.45 8.32 15.83
C ASN A 152 3.69 8.90 15.15
N ALA A 153 4.33 8.14 14.24
CA ALA A 153 5.47 8.65 13.49
C ALA A 153 5.11 9.88 12.64
N ARG A 154 3.95 9.87 11.96
CA ARG A 154 3.48 10.99 11.14
C ARG A 154 3.35 12.26 11.97
N VAL A 155 2.60 12.19 13.08
CA VAL A 155 2.36 13.34 13.96
C VAL A 155 3.69 13.92 14.47
N MET A 156 4.61 13.06 14.92
CA MET A 156 5.91 13.52 15.41
C MET A 156 6.76 14.19 14.34
N PHE A 157 6.81 13.63 13.12
CA PHE A 157 7.52 14.26 12.01
C PHE A 157 6.87 15.57 11.55
N GLU A 158 5.53 15.67 11.58
CA GLU A 158 4.80 16.90 11.27
C GLU A 158 5.07 18.00 12.29
N GLU A 159 5.14 17.66 13.58
CA GLU A 159 5.44 18.60 14.66
C GLU A 159 6.89 19.10 14.63
N ASP A 160 7.85 18.21 14.36
CA ASP A 160 9.27 18.57 14.27
C ASP A 160 9.61 19.34 12.98
N GLY A 161 9.13 18.86 11.82
CA GLY A 161 9.29 19.51 10.52
C GLY A 161 10.70 19.51 9.92
N SER A 162 11.70 18.88 10.55
CA SER A 162 13.09 18.82 10.04
C SER A 162 13.37 17.65 9.10
N ALA A 163 12.46 16.68 9.03
CA ALA A 163 12.61 15.42 8.30
C ALA A 163 11.49 15.19 7.24
N PRO A 164 11.29 16.12 6.27
CA PRO A 164 10.16 16.08 5.35
C PRO A 164 10.15 14.88 4.41
N LEU A 165 11.33 14.35 4.06
CA LEU A 165 11.43 13.17 3.19
C LEU A 165 11.13 11.87 3.94
N GLU A 166 11.43 11.79 5.23
CA GLU A 166 11.01 10.67 6.07
C GLU A 166 9.51 10.76 6.40
N LEU A 167 8.95 11.96 6.56
CA LEU A 167 7.50 12.15 6.65
C LEU A 167 6.79 11.67 5.38
N ALA A 168 7.35 11.98 4.20
CA ALA A 168 6.82 11.46 2.94
C ALA A 168 6.82 9.92 2.90
N ASP A 169 7.88 9.27 3.39
CA ASP A 169 7.95 7.81 3.48
C ASP A 169 6.87 7.23 4.42
N VAL A 170 6.59 7.88 5.56
CA VAL A 170 5.51 7.47 6.47
C VAL A 170 4.14 7.63 5.83
N LEU A 171 3.89 8.74 5.13
CA LEU A 171 2.65 9.00 4.41
C LEU A 171 2.43 7.99 3.27
N GLU A 172 3.47 7.59 2.54
CA GLU A 172 3.38 6.52 1.55
C GLU A 172 2.96 5.19 2.20
N ASN A 173 3.54 4.82 3.34
CA ASN A 173 3.17 3.60 4.05
C ASN A 173 1.72 3.65 4.59
N LEU A 174 1.27 4.80 5.11
CA LEU A 174 -0.12 5.01 5.52
C LEU A 174 -1.08 4.88 4.33
N GLY A 175 -0.72 5.48 3.19
CA GLY A 175 -1.50 5.35 1.96
C GLY A 175 -1.61 3.90 1.48
N GLU A 176 -0.51 3.15 1.56
CA GLU A 176 -0.48 1.73 1.25
C GLU A 176 -1.37 0.93 2.20
N LEU A 177 -1.26 1.15 3.50
CA LEU A 177 -2.07 0.52 4.53
C LEU A 177 -3.56 0.80 4.31
N ASN A 178 -3.91 2.05 4.04
CA ASN A 178 -5.27 2.45 3.72
C ASN A 178 -5.78 1.79 2.43
N THR A 179 -4.91 1.59 1.43
CA THR A 179 -5.26 0.85 0.20
C THR A 179 -5.59 -0.62 0.49
N GLU A 180 -4.80 -1.29 1.34
CA GLU A 180 -5.06 -2.69 1.75
C GLU A 180 -6.39 -2.82 2.51
N GLN A 181 -6.73 -1.83 3.33
CA GLN A 181 -8.02 -1.77 4.03
C GLN A 181 -9.17 -1.27 3.15
N SER A 182 -8.94 -1.08 1.84
CA SER A 182 -9.91 -0.53 0.89
C SER A 182 -10.44 0.87 1.22
N GLN A 183 -9.67 1.64 1.99
CA GLN A 183 -9.93 3.05 2.33
C GLN A 183 -9.25 3.98 1.30
N PHE A 184 -9.70 3.93 0.04
CA PHE A 184 -8.98 4.56 -1.08
C PHE A 184 -8.95 6.10 -1.02
N GLU A 185 -9.97 6.77 -0.50
CA GLU A 185 -9.97 8.22 -0.33
C GLU A 185 -8.98 8.69 0.76
N ALA A 186 -8.87 7.92 1.85
CA ALA A 186 -7.85 8.15 2.88
C ALA A 186 -6.46 7.93 2.29
N ALA A 187 -6.27 6.84 1.54
CA ALA A 187 -5.03 6.55 0.85
C ALA A 187 -4.62 7.68 -0.12
N LEU A 188 -5.55 8.20 -0.92
CA LEU A 188 -5.29 9.36 -1.78
C LEU A 188 -4.90 10.60 -0.99
N THR A 189 -5.48 10.83 0.19
CA THR A 189 -5.10 11.96 1.05
C THR A 189 -3.63 11.84 1.47
N ASP A 190 -3.22 10.67 1.94
CA ASP A 190 -1.85 10.42 2.39
C ASP A 190 -0.85 10.48 1.22
N TYR A 191 -1.14 9.81 0.09
CA TYR A 191 -0.26 9.84 -1.08
C TYR A 191 -0.10 11.24 -1.68
N ASN A 192 -1.15 12.06 -1.71
CA ASN A 192 -1.04 13.43 -2.20
C ASN A 192 -0.22 14.30 -1.23
N ALA A 193 -0.35 14.10 0.08
CA ALA A 193 0.50 14.78 1.06
C ALA A 193 1.97 14.38 0.90
N ALA A 194 2.25 13.09 0.68
CA ALA A 194 3.60 12.62 0.36
C ALA A 194 4.15 13.26 -0.91
N LEU A 195 3.36 13.27 -2.00
CA LEU A 195 3.76 13.87 -3.27
C LEU A 195 4.13 15.35 -3.14
N VAL A 196 3.39 16.14 -2.35
CA VAL A 196 3.71 17.55 -2.08
C VAL A 196 5.07 17.71 -1.41
N LEU A 197 5.39 16.87 -0.42
CA LEU A 197 6.70 16.89 0.25
C LEU A 197 7.82 16.51 -0.73
N LEU A 198 7.61 15.46 -1.52
CA LEU A 198 8.57 15.01 -2.53
C LEU A 198 8.83 16.10 -3.58
N GLU A 199 7.79 16.74 -4.11
CA GLU A 199 7.92 17.84 -5.09
C GLU A 199 8.66 19.06 -4.53
N THR A 200 8.52 19.30 -3.22
CA THR A 200 9.15 20.43 -2.54
C THR A 200 10.65 20.19 -2.32
N HIS A 201 11.05 18.94 -2.09
CA HIS A 201 12.40 18.61 -1.61
C HIS A 201 13.27 17.81 -2.59
N LEU A 202 12.70 17.27 -3.68
CA LEU A 202 13.41 16.49 -4.68
C LEU A 202 13.52 17.23 -6.03
N ASP A 203 14.36 16.70 -6.92
CA ASP A 203 14.42 17.17 -8.30
C ASP A 203 13.17 16.72 -9.09
N ALA A 204 12.75 17.51 -10.07
CA ALA A 204 11.51 17.27 -10.83
C ALA A 204 11.52 15.95 -11.62
N THR A 205 12.69 15.35 -11.83
CA THR A 205 12.90 14.07 -12.51
C THR A 205 13.23 12.93 -11.54
N ASP A 206 13.09 13.16 -10.23
CA ASP A 206 13.32 12.12 -9.23
C ASP A 206 12.28 11.00 -9.35
N ARG A 207 12.76 9.75 -9.39
CA ARG A 207 11.92 8.55 -9.53
C ARG A 207 10.91 8.37 -8.40
N ARG A 208 11.15 8.90 -7.20
CA ARG A 208 10.18 8.85 -6.08
C ARG A 208 8.88 9.58 -6.43
N LEU A 209 8.95 10.65 -7.22
CA LEU A 209 7.75 11.35 -7.72
C LEU A 209 6.91 10.44 -8.61
N ALA A 210 7.56 9.68 -9.51
CA ALA A 210 6.87 8.73 -10.37
C ALA A 210 6.24 7.58 -9.57
N SER A 211 6.92 7.11 -8.51
CA SER A 211 6.39 6.08 -7.61
C SER A 211 5.12 6.56 -6.89
N ALA A 212 5.14 7.74 -6.27
CA ALA A 212 3.97 8.30 -5.59
C ALA A 212 2.79 8.53 -6.56
N LEU A 213 3.06 9.04 -7.77
CA LEU A 213 2.05 9.23 -8.81
C LEU A 213 1.46 7.90 -9.31
N TYR A 214 2.25 6.83 -9.33
CA TYR A 214 1.74 5.49 -9.65
C TYR A 214 0.77 5.00 -8.57
N SER A 215 1.11 5.13 -7.28
CA SER A 215 0.20 4.80 -6.17
C SER A 215 -1.10 5.61 -6.22
N ILE A 216 -1.01 6.91 -6.51
CA ILE A 216 -2.18 7.78 -6.73
C ILE A 216 -3.02 7.29 -7.92
N SER A 217 -2.38 6.92 -9.04
CA SER A 217 -3.07 6.37 -10.20
C SER A 217 -3.82 5.09 -9.85
N MET A 218 -3.22 4.19 -9.07
CA MET A 218 -3.86 2.94 -8.64
C MET A 218 -5.07 3.21 -7.75
N ALA A 219 -4.91 4.07 -6.74
CA ALA A 219 -6.00 4.42 -5.83
C ALA A 219 -7.18 5.09 -6.57
N HIS A 220 -6.90 5.96 -7.56
CA HIS A 220 -7.96 6.50 -8.41
C HIS A 220 -8.67 5.44 -9.26
N GLN A 221 -7.94 4.45 -9.78
CA GLN A 221 -8.55 3.36 -10.54
C GLN A 221 -9.46 2.49 -9.65
N LEU A 222 -9.08 2.24 -8.39
CA LEU A 222 -9.91 1.52 -7.42
C LEU A 222 -11.19 2.28 -7.02
N LEU A 223 -11.23 3.59 -7.28
CA LEU A 223 -12.40 4.45 -7.12
C LEU A 223 -13.17 4.69 -8.43
N ASP A 224 -12.88 3.92 -9.49
CA ASP A 224 -13.44 4.09 -10.84
C ASP A 224 -13.22 5.51 -11.43
N ALA A 225 -12.23 6.25 -10.91
CA ALA A 225 -11.88 7.60 -11.37
C ALA A 225 -10.84 7.53 -12.51
N ASN A 226 -11.19 6.87 -13.61
CA ASN A 226 -10.26 6.53 -14.70
C ASN A 226 -9.56 7.75 -15.33
N ASP A 227 -10.24 8.90 -15.45
CA ASP A 227 -9.64 10.15 -15.95
C ASP A 227 -8.50 10.64 -15.03
N ALA A 228 -8.71 10.59 -13.71
CA ALA A 228 -7.71 11.01 -12.72
C ALA A 228 -6.55 10.01 -12.64
N ALA A 229 -6.85 8.72 -12.72
CA ALA A 229 -5.83 7.67 -12.82
C ALA A 229 -4.93 7.87 -14.04
N LEU A 230 -5.53 8.08 -15.23
CA LEU A 230 -4.79 8.34 -16.46
C LEU A 230 -3.89 9.58 -16.36
N ALA A 231 -4.38 10.66 -15.74
CA ALA A 231 -3.60 11.89 -15.54
C ALA A 231 -2.37 11.63 -14.66
N ALA A 232 -2.54 10.92 -13.54
CA ALA A 232 -1.44 10.59 -12.62
C ALA A 232 -0.41 9.65 -13.28
N ASN A 233 -0.88 8.58 -13.95
CA ASN A 233 -0.01 7.65 -14.67
C ASN A 233 0.78 8.34 -15.80
N THR A 234 0.14 9.22 -16.56
CA THR A 234 0.80 9.99 -17.63
C THR A 234 1.92 10.84 -17.06
N ARG A 235 1.67 11.53 -15.94
CA ARG A 235 2.68 12.35 -15.27
C ARG A 235 3.85 11.50 -14.74
N ALA A 236 3.57 10.32 -14.17
CA ALA A 236 4.61 9.39 -13.73
C ALA A 236 5.51 8.96 -14.91
N LEU A 237 4.90 8.62 -16.06
CA LEU A 237 5.62 8.23 -17.27
C LEU A 237 6.51 9.36 -17.80
N GLU A 238 6.00 10.60 -17.85
CA GLU A 238 6.77 11.78 -18.27
C GLU A 238 8.02 12.01 -17.40
N ILE A 239 7.90 11.82 -16.08
CA ILE A 239 9.03 11.92 -15.14
C ILE A 239 10.06 10.84 -15.44
N CYS A 240 9.63 9.58 -15.63
CA CYS A 240 10.52 8.49 -16.00
C CYS A 240 11.23 8.73 -17.33
N GLU A 241 10.52 9.18 -18.37
CA GLU A 241 11.09 9.50 -19.68
C GLU A 241 12.12 10.63 -19.61
N ALA A 242 11.83 11.69 -18.82
CA ALA A 242 12.76 12.79 -18.60
C ALA A 242 14.03 12.31 -17.89
N ARG A 243 13.91 11.49 -16.85
CA ARG A 243 15.06 10.94 -16.13
C ARG A 243 15.88 9.98 -16.99
N ILE A 244 15.24 9.17 -17.83
CA ILE A 244 15.91 8.34 -18.85
C ILE A 244 16.75 9.22 -19.79
N ALA A 245 16.20 10.37 -20.22
CA ALA A 245 16.89 11.29 -21.10
C ALA A 245 18.13 11.91 -20.41
N GLU A 246 18.03 12.30 -19.14
CA GLU A 246 19.17 12.78 -18.34
C GLU A 246 20.27 11.72 -18.21
N CYS A 247 19.90 10.48 -17.92
CA CYS A 247 20.85 9.36 -17.82
C CYS A 247 21.57 9.11 -19.15
N LYS A 248 20.83 9.10 -20.28
CA LYS A 248 21.41 8.93 -21.63
C LYS A 248 22.29 10.11 -22.05
N ALA A 249 21.95 11.32 -21.63
CA ALA A 249 22.74 12.52 -21.91
C ALA A 249 23.97 12.65 -20.99
N GLY A 250 24.06 11.83 -19.94
CA GLY A 250 25.10 11.95 -18.92
C GLY A 250 24.94 13.21 -18.06
N THR A 251 23.73 13.78 -17.95
CA THR A 251 23.45 14.95 -17.12
C THR A 251 22.74 14.60 -15.81
N ALA A 252 22.44 13.31 -15.59
CA ALA A 252 21.83 12.82 -14.36
C ALA A 252 22.73 13.10 -13.15
N CYS A 253 22.14 13.75 -12.15
CA CYS A 253 22.77 14.01 -10.87
C CYS A 253 22.06 13.18 -9.78
N VAL A 254 22.78 12.93 -8.69
CA VAL A 254 22.20 12.36 -7.47
C VAL A 254 21.18 13.35 -6.92
N SER A 255 19.99 12.85 -6.59
CA SER A 255 18.88 13.65 -6.09
C SER A 255 19.27 14.51 -4.88
N LYS A 256 18.69 15.71 -4.81
CA LYS A 256 18.81 16.61 -3.64
C LYS A 256 18.40 15.99 -2.31
N GLY A 257 17.54 14.96 -2.33
CA GLY A 257 17.12 14.25 -1.12
C GLY A 257 18.17 13.29 -0.56
N ALA A 258 19.28 13.04 -1.27
CA ALA A 258 20.33 12.15 -0.79
C ALA A 258 21.16 12.81 0.33
N SER A 259 21.49 12.03 1.36
CA SER A 259 22.33 12.51 2.46
C SER A 259 23.80 12.71 2.07
N GLN A 260 24.25 12.04 1.00
CA GLN A 260 25.63 12.09 0.51
C GLN A 260 25.65 12.35 -0.98
N ASN A 261 26.59 13.18 -1.43
CA ASN A 261 26.88 13.47 -2.84
C ASN A 261 25.68 14.07 -3.62
N ALA A 262 24.70 14.67 -2.92
CA ALA A 262 23.55 15.32 -3.53
C ALA A 262 23.99 16.39 -4.54
N GLY A 263 23.40 16.36 -5.73
CA GLY A 263 23.74 17.26 -6.84
C GLY A 263 25.05 16.92 -7.56
N GLU A 264 25.81 15.91 -7.11
CA GLU A 264 26.96 15.41 -7.87
C GLU A 264 26.49 14.57 -9.06
N GLN A 265 27.27 14.60 -10.14
CA GLN A 265 27.02 13.78 -11.31
C GLN A 265 27.15 12.30 -10.95
N MET A 266 26.21 11.48 -11.42
CA MET A 266 26.24 10.06 -11.13
C MET A 266 27.42 9.36 -11.79
N SER A 267 27.94 8.31 -11.14
CA SER A 267 28.98 7.46 -11.75
C SER A 267 28.41 6.75 -12.98
N PRO A 268 29.26 6.34 -13.94
CA PRO A 268 28.81 5.56 -15.09
C PRO A 268 28.08 4.28 -14.67
N GLU A 269 28.56 3.55 -13.65
CA GLU A 269 27.89 2.32 -13.20
C GLU A 269 26.53 2.61 -12.56
N ALA A 270 26.43 3.66 -11.73
CA ALA A 270 25.18 4.06 -11.09
C ALA A 270 24.14 4.52 -12.13
N THR A 271 24.58 5.29 -13.13
CA THR A 271 23.74 5.74 -14.25
C THR A 271 23.22 4.57 -15.07
N MET A 272 24.05 3.56 -15.36
CA MET A 272 23.63 2.36 -16.08
C MET A 272 22.58 1.56 -15.30
N ARG A 273 22.78 1.38 -14.00
CA ARG A 273 21.82 0.68 -13.13
C ARG A 273 20.48 1.41 -13.04
N GLU A 274 20.52 2.73 -12.82
CA GLU A 274 19.30 3.53 -12.76
C GLU A 274 18.55 3.47 -14.09
N LEU A 275 19.27 3.59 -15.22
CA LEU A 275 18.69 3.52 -16.56
C LEU A 275 17.99 2.17 -16.82
N GLU A 276 18.57 1.05 -16.40
CA GLU A 276 17.94 -0.28 -16.53
C GLU A 276 16.63 -0.34 -15.73
N GLN A 277 16.65 0.07 -14.46
CA GLN A 277 15.47 0.05 -13.59
C GLN A 277 14.36 0.96 -14.11
N ILE A 278 14.67 2.21 -14.43
CA ILE A 278 13.66 3.20 -14.81
C ILE A 278 13.10 2.94 -16.22
N MET A 279 13.86 2.31 -17.11
CA MET A 279 13.34 1.87 -18.41
C MET A 279 12.33 0.72 -18.27
N GLY A 280 12.53 -0.19 -17.30
CA GLY A 280 11.53 -1.20 -16.95
C GLY A 280 10.23 -0.56 -16.47
N VAL A 281 10.33 0.30 -15.45
CA VAL A 281 9.16 1.01 -14.89
C VAL A 281 8.44 1.85 -15.95
N ALA A 282 9.18 2.55 -16.83
CA ALA A 282 8.56 3.33 -17.90
C ALA A 282 7.80 2.46 -18.92
N ALA A 283 8.27 1.23 -19.18
CA ALA A 283 7.56 0.30 -20.04
C ALA A 283 6.23 -0.14 -19.42
N ASP A 284 6.26 -0.52 -18.13
CA ASP A 284 5.06 -0.93 -17.38
C ASP A 284 4.05 0.22 -17.28
N LEU A 285 4.53 1.44 -16.96
CA LEU A 285 3.68 2.64 -16.91
C LEU A 285 3.03 2.95 -18.25
N LYS A 286 3.72 2.68 -19.37
CA LYS A 286 3.19 2.91 -20.71
C LYS A 286 2.10 1.91 -21.09
N GLU A 287 2.28 0.63 -20.76
CA GLU A 287 1.22 -0.38 -20.92
C GLU A 287 -0.01 0.02 -20.11
N ARG A 288 0.18 0.35 -18.83
CA ARG A 288 -0.87 0.86 -17.95
C ARG A 288 -1.58 2.10 -18.51
N GLN A 289 -0.83 3.01 -19.16
CA GLN A 289 -1.40 4.19 -19.80
C GLN A 289 -2.34 3.83 -20.95
N GLU A 290 -1.99 2.83 -21.75
CA GLU A 290 -2.81 2.35 -22.86
C GLU A 290 -4.10 1.70 -22.33
N GLU A 291 -4.02 0.87 -21.29
CA GLU A 291 -5.20 0.31 -20.60
C GLU A 291 -6.14 1.41 -20.07
N LEU A 292 -5.58 2.41 -19.38
CA LEU A 292 -6.35 3.51 -18.81
C LEU A 292 -7.02 4.37 -19.90
N LYS A 293 -6.36 4.57 -21.05
CA LYS A 293 -6.96 5.26 -22.21
C LYS A 293 -8.15 4.50 -22.77
N GLU A 294 -8.09 3.17 -22.82
CA GLU A 294 -9.22 2.34 -23.25
C GLU A 294 -10.40 2.45 -22.27
N LEU A 295 -10.15 2.38 -20.97
CA LEU A 295 -11.17 2.56 -19.92
C LEU A 295 -11.83 3.95 -20.01
N VAL A 296 -11.04 5.02 -20.09
CA VAL A 296 -11.55 6.39 -20.27
C VAL A 296 -12.36 6.51 -21.57
N GLY A 297 -11.94 5.85 -22.65
CA GLY A 297 -12.68 5.80 -23.90
C GLY A 297 -14.05 5.13 -23.74
N ALA A 298 -14.11 4.02 -23.01
CA ALA A 298 -15.34 3.31 -22.70
C ALA A 298 -16.28 4.16 -21.82
N ASP A 299 -15.76 4.80 -20.77
CA ASP A 299 -16.53 5.69 -19.88
C ASP A 299 -17.12 6.89 -20.63
N ASN A 300 -16.36 7.46 -21.55
CA ASN A 300 -16.85 8.56 -22.38
C ASN A 300 -17.96 8.09 -23.32
N SER A 301 -17.81 6.92 -23.94
CA SER A 301 -18.84 6.32 -24.80
C SER A 301 -20.13 6.02 -24.05
N THR A 302 -20.05 5.41 -22.85
CA THR A 302 -21.22 5.13 -22.01
C THR A 302 -21.92 6.41 -21.56
N ARG A 303 -21.15 7.42 -21.15
CA ARG A 303 -21.67 8.74 -20.77
C ARG A 303 -22.36 9.45 -21.94
N GLU A 304 -21.84 9.34 -23.16
CA GLU A 304 -22.48 9.87 -24.36
C GLU A 304 -23.78 9.14 -24.70
N ALA A 305 -23.78 7.80 -24.66
CA ALA A 305 -24.98 7.00 -24.89
C ALA A 305 -26.09 7.33 -23.86
N LEU A 306 -25.73 7.49 -22.58
CA LEU A 306 -26.67 7.89 -21.53
C LEU A 306 -27.25 9.29 -21.78
N LYS A 307 -26.42 10.26 -22.18
CA LYS A 307 -26.88 11.60 -22.57
C LYS A 307 -27.86 11.54 -23.76
N GLN A 308 -27.55 10.76 -24.79
CA GLN A 308 -28.42 10.61 -25.95
C GLN A 308 -29.76 9.96 -25.59
N ALA A 309 -29.75 8.90 -24.76
CA ALA A 309 -30.96 8.25 -24.27
C ALA A 309 -31.83 9.22 -23.44
N PHE A 310 -31.21 10.04 -22.58
CA PHE A 310 -31.93 11.05 -21.79
C PHE A 310 -32.57 12.14 -22.68
N MET A 311 -31.87 12.57 -23.73
CA MET A 311 -32.43 13.52 -24.72
C MET A 311 -33.62 12.92 -25.48
N ALA A 312 -33.56 11.63 -25.83
CA ALA A 312 -34.63 10.95 -26.58
C ALA A 312 -35.91 10.72 -25.75
N ILE A 313 -35.81 10.61 -24.42
CA ILE A 313 -36.95 10.39 -23.50
C ILE A 313 -37.67 11.70 -23.14
N GLY A 314 -37.17 12.87 -23.57
CA GLY A 314 -37.89 14.13 -23.44
C GLY A 314 -37.35 15.10 -22.39
N GLY A 315 -36.07 15.01 -22.01
CA GLY A 315 -35.38 16.06 -21.22
C GLY A 315 -35.29 17.44 -21.89
N GLY A 316 -35.83 17.59 -23.10
CA GLY A 316 -36.05 18.86 -23.79
C GLY A 316 -37.31 19.58 -23.30
N ALA A 317 -37.37 19.96 -22.03
CA ALA A 317 -38.28 21.02 -21.61
C ALA A 317 -37.69 22.37 -22.04
N ASN A 318 -38.16 22.82 -23.19
CA ASN A 318 -37.92 24.13 -23.78
C ASN A 318 -38.14 25.23 -22.72
N ALA A 319 -37.08 25.89 -22.25
CA ALA A 319 -37.17 27.10 -21.44
C ALA A 319 -37.60 28.28 -22.34
N GLY A 320 -38.90 28.40 -22.57
CA GLY A 320 -39.55 29.62 -23.06
C GLY A 320 -40.45 30.19 -21.95
N PRO A 321 -40.49 31.52 -21.73
CA PRO A 321 -41.14 32.09 -20.56
C PRO A 321 -42.63 32.30 -20.83
N THR A 322 -43.51 31.48 -20.24
CA THR A 322 -44.95 31.83 -20.19
C THR A 322 -45.74 30.99 -19.19
N SER A 323 -46.21 31.69 -18.14
CA SER A 323 -47.47 31.56 -17.37
C SER A 323 -48.08 30.19 -17.01
N SER A 324 -48.21 30.01 -15.70
CA SER A 324 -49.31 29.42 -14.91
C SER A 324 -50.15 28.25 -15.48
N ALA A 325 -50.18 27.20 -14.65
CA ALA A 325 -51.37 26.54 -14.10
C ALA A 325 -51.56 25.05 -14.43
N ALA A 326 -51.90 24.34 -13.35
CA ALA A 326 -52.62 23.07 -13.21
C ALA A 326 -51.85 21.76 -13.44
N ALA A 327 -51.86 20.97 -12.37
CA ALA A 327 -51.47 19.59 -12.26
C ALA A 327 -52.50 18.65 -12.92
N GLU A 328 -52.04 17.53 -13.48
CA GLU A 328 -52.77 16.26 -13.48
C GLU A 328 -51.78 15.09 -13.35
N GLU A 329 -52.08 14.19 -12.41
CA GLU A 329 -51.51 12.84 -12.32
C GLU A 329 -51.93 12.02 -13.54
N SER A 330 -50.99 11.29 -14.14
CA SER A 330 -51.32 10.17 -15.03
C SER A 330 -50.37 9.02 -14.77
N ALA A 331 -50.98 7.90 -14.37
CA ALA A 331 -50.38 6.61 -14.11
C ALA A 331 -49.62 6.02 -15.31
N GLY A 332 -48.57 5.23 -15.01
CA GLY A 332 -48.03 4.23 -15.94
C GLY A 332 -46.52 4.24 -16.11
N PHE A 333 -45.73 4.07 -15.04
CA PHE A 333 -44.32 3.70 -15.19
C PHE A 333 -44.18 2.18 -15.15
N ALA A 334 -44.11 1.54 -16.32
CA ALA A 334 -43.64 0.16 -16.42
C ALA A 334 -42.10 0.19 -16.27
N ALA A 335 -41.59 -0.36 -15.17
CA ALA A 335 -40.16 -0.50 -14.95
C ALA A 335 -39.52 -1.32 -16.10
N PRO A 336 -38.38 -0.89 -16.68
CA PRO A 336 -37.70 -1.69 -17.67
C PRO A 336 -37.11 -2.93 -16.99
N ARG A 337 -37.47 -4.11 -17.48
CA ARG A 337 -36.81 -5.36 -17.08
C ARG A 337 -35.45 -5.42 -17.76
N LEU A 338 -34.39 -5.16 -17.01
CA LEU A 338 -33.02 -5.43 -17.43
C LEU A 338 -32.80 -6.94 -17.45
N THR A 339 -32.79 -7.54 -18.63
CA THR A 339 -32.23 -8.88 -18.80
C THR A 339 -30.71 -8.74 -18.85
N SER A 340 -30.06 -8.82 -17.68
CA SER A 340 -28.63 -9.01 -17.59
C SER A 340 -28.30 -10.45 -17.95
N SER A 341 -27.77 -10.67 -19.14
CA SER A 341 -27.09 -11.92 -19.49
C SER A 341 -25.76 -11.58 -20.17
N LEU A 342 -24.83 -11.04 -19.38
CA LEU A 342 -23.41 -11.09 -19.70
C LEU A 342 -22.68 -11.56 -18.44
N PRO A 343 -21.83 -12.59 -18.51
CA PRO A 343 -21.05 -13.02 -17.38
C PRO A 343 -20.08 -11.90 -16.99
N VAL A 344 -20.17 -11.43 -15.75
CA VAL A 344 -19.11 -10.63 -15.12
C VAL A 344 -17.89 -11.53 -15.05
N GLN A 345 -16.98 -11.36 -15.99
CA GLN A 345 -15.65 -11.94 -15.88
C GLN A 345 -14.80 -10.90 -15.14
N ALA A 346 -14.75 -11.05 -13.82
CA ALA A 346 -13.74 -10.37 -13.02
C ALA A 346 -12.39 -10.89 -13.50
N ALA A 347 -11.67 -10.07 -14.27
CA ALA A 347 -10.29 -10.34 -14.60
C ALA A 347 -9.48 -10.24 -13.29
N PRO A 348 -8.61 -11.22 -13.00
CA PRO A 348 -7.78 -11.14 -11.80
C PRO A 348 -6.83 -9.94 -11.94
N VAL A 349 -6.93 -8.99 -11.03
CA VAL A 349 -5.91 -7.95 -10.84
C VAL A 349 -4.63 -8.67 -10.44
N ARG A 350 -3.66 -8.75 -11.35
CA ARG A 350 -2.30 -9.18 -11.01
C ARG A 350 -1.67 -8.09 -10.16
N VAL A 351 -1.66 -8.30 -8.85
CA VAL A 351 -0.78 -7.56 -7.95
C VAL A 351 0.60 -8.19 -8.07
N GLN A 352 1.52 -7.59 -8.83
CA GLN A 352 2.96 -7.88 -8.72
C GLN A 352 3.82 -6.63 -8.91
N ALA A 353 4.68 -6.43 -7.89
CA ALA A 353 5.97 -5.71 -7.75
C ALA A 353 6.21 -4.41 -8.57
N ALA A 354 6.64 -3.28 -8.01
CA ALA A 354 7.14 -2.96 -6.66
C ALA A 354 7.04 -1.42 -6.38
N PRO A 355 7.02 -0.98 -5.11
CA PRO A 355 7.55 0.34 -4.77
C PRO A 355 9.07 0.29 -4.97
N VAL A 356 9.60 1.14 -5.84
CA VAL A 356 11.05 1.34 -5.95
C VAL A 356 11.43 2.23 -4.76
N ARG A 357 11.78 1.64 -3.61
CA ARG A 357 12.55 2.34 -2.58
C ARG A 357 14.03 2.19 -2.86
#